data_AF-A0A398AHC8-F1
#
_entry.id   AF-A0A398AHC8-F1
#
_cell.length_a   1.000
_cell.length_b   1.000
_cell.length_c   1.000
_cell.angle_alpha   90.00
_cell.angle_beta   90.00
_cell.angle_gamma   90.00
#
_symmetry.space_group_name_H-M   'P 1'
#
loop_
_entity.id
_entity.type
_entity.pdbx_description
1 polymer ?
#
loop_
_entity_poly.entity_id
_entity_poly.type
_entity_poly.pdbx_seq_one_letter_code
_entity_poly.pdbx_strand_id
1 'polypeptide(L)'
;MLLVDPHCSYTANVHISAPAVSGRFVLLYGPQIVGFSFAITLFTLMRQAHQWDNKQAVPPLLCAVESNLELPSPFLLLAAFPLLSSLLFSFLMAQPFPPLASFTVVSLICYLLANAFISVLVIVSKFVFQASALVHTTVKSKCQALERSSSLASSLVCLKAIRILKLNTTVVMTLVAVTLVSFVHPALGLFVLLASHALCCHNSMFCIMMASRRKEPVDQKIEAEQKTRHTSGKQEPLSADMSEKSFVETQADIFNHRHGMLILHLLAALMFVPSLAAWFQRIGTGQSFPWFADSALCVGVIFHGIMNSRPESRILRSFPSVLGYQLRPHHIYLLAGYYCFFSGLELAPYKVFYAVAALGYISLTLKISQVNNNDFRFRTKSRIHRR
;
A
#
# COMPACT_ATOMS: atom_id res chain seq x y z
N MET A 1 31.19 -36.36 23.42
CA MET A 1 31.89 -36.64 24.68
C MET A 1 33.37 -36.39 24.45
N LEU A 2 33.89 -35.29 25.00
CA LEU A 2 35.33 -35.06 25.16
C LEU A 2 35.63 -35.32 26.64
N LEU A 3 36.61 -36.18 26.93
CA LEU A 3 37.06 -36.41 28.30
C LEU A 3 37.61 -35.08 28.86
N VAL A 4 36.97 -34.56 29.90
CA VAL A 4 37.41 -33.36 30.62
C VAL A 4 37.99 -33.80 31.96
N ASP A 5 39.20 -33.31 32.25
CA ASP A 5 39.93 -33.52 33.50
C ASP A 5 39.12 -32.97 34.71
N PRO A 6 38.85 -33.78 35.75
CA PRO A 6 38.06 -33.37 36.91
C PRO A 6 38.76 -32.33 37.83
N HIS A 7 40.04 -32.01 37.59
CA HIS A 7 40.78 -31.05 38.42
C HIS A 7 40.89 -29.63 37.83
N CYS A 8 40.28 -29.37 36.67
CA CYS A 8 40.31 -28.05 36.03
C CYS A 8 38.94 -27.36 36.09
N SER A 9 38.84 -26.23 36.81
CA SER A 9 37.69 -25.33 36.71
C SER A 9 37.80 -24.50 35.43
N TYR A 10 37.07 -24.88 34.40
CA TYR A 10 36.98 -24.09 33.17
C TYR A 10 35.89 -23.02 33.33
N THR A 11 36.29 -21.75 33.38
CA THR A 11 35.37 -20.62 33.22
C THR A 11 35.19 -20.34 31.72
N ALA A 12 34.19 -20.97 31.10
CA ALA A 12 33.83 -20.69 29.72
C ALA A 12 33.08 -19.35 29.62
N ASN A 13 33.80 -18.25 29.40
CA ASN A 13 33.20 -16.96 29.08
C ASN A 13 32.86 -16.91 27.58
N VAL A 14 31.60 -17.19 27.24
CA VAL A 14 31.10 -17.03 25.87
C VAL A 14 30.69 -15.57 25.67
N HIS A 15 31.64 -14.73 25.23
CA HIS A 15 31.33 -13.38 24.75
C HIS A 15 30.66 -13.47 23.38
N ILE A 16 29.32 -13.46 23.35
CA ILE A 16 28.57 -13.34 22.09
C ILE A 16 28.52 -11.86 21.71
N SER A 17 29.03 -11.52 20.52
CA SER A 17 28.97 -10.14 20.03
C SER A 17 27.52 -9.72 19.75
N ALA A 18 27.17 -8.47 20.04
CA ALA A 18 25.83 -7.94 19.77
C ALA A 18 25.37 -8.14 18.29
N PRO A 19 26.24 -8.01 17.27
CA PRO A 19 25.88 -8.32 15.89
C PRO A 19 25.54 -9.81 15.65
N ALA A 20 26.20 -10.73 16.36
CA ALA A 20 25.89 -12.15 16.24
C ALA A 20 24.53 -12.48 16.87
N VAL A 21 24.18 -11.84 17.99
CA VAL A 21 22.85 -11.98 18.62
C VAL A 21 21.76 -11.41 17.71
N SER A 22 21.95 -10.19 17.19
CA SER A 22 20.96 -9.56 16.30
C SER A 22 20.80 -10.33 14.99
N GLY A 23 21.90 -10.81 14.40
CA GLY A 23 21.86 -11.66 13.21
C GLY A 23 21.06 -12.94 13.43
N ARG A 24 21.27 -13.64 14.55
CA ARG A 24 20.48 -14.82 14.92
C ARG A 24 19.01 -14.49 15.14
N PHE A 25 18.72 -13.37 15.81
CA PHE A 25 17.34 -12.93 16.03
C PHE A 25 16.60 -12.67 14.72
N VAL A 26 17.21 -11.92 13.79
CA VAL A 26 16.61 -11.60 12.49
C VAL A 26 16.47 -12.86 11.63
N LEU A 27 17.42 -13.80 11.69
CA LEU A 27 17.30 -15.07 10.97
C LEU A 27 16.14 -15.92 11.50
N LEU A 28 15.95 -15.97 12.83
CA LEU A 28 14.92 -16.80 13.45
C LEU A 28 13.52 -16.17 13.35
N TYR A 29 13.40 -14.87 13.59
CA TYR A 29 12.12 -14.15 13.66
C TYR A 29 11.85 -13.24 12.46
N GLY A 30 12.74 -13.22 11.46
CA GLY A 30 12.53 -12.54 10.18
C GLY A 30 11.17 -12.87 9.54
N PRO A 31 10.75 -14.15 9.48
CA PRO A 31 9.43 -14.52 8.98
C PRO A 31 8.27 -13.86 9.73
N GLN A 32 8.38 -13.75 11.06
CA GLN A 32 7.39 -13.08 11.91
C GLN A 32 7.34 -11.57 11.63
N ILE A 33 8.50 -10.92 11.51
CA ILE A 33 8.62 -9.50 11.16
C ILE A 33 7.99 -9.22 9.79
N VAL A 34 8.17 -10.11 8.81
CA VAL A 34 7.53 -10.00 7.49
C VAL A 34 6.01 -10.12 7.62
N GLY A 35 5.49 -11.14 8.31
CA GLY A 35 4.04 -11.28 8.53
C GLY A 35 3.41 -10.06 9.20
N PHE A 36 4.08 -9.51 10.23
CA PHE A 36 3.66 -8.28 10.89
C PHE A 36 3.74 -7.05 9.98
N SER A 37 4.73 -6.97 9.09
CA SER A 37 4.85 -5.87 8.12
C SER A 37 3.64 -5.80 7.18
N PHE A 38 3.11 -6.94 6.73
CA PHE A 38 1.85 -7.01 5.98
C PHE A 38 0.65 -6.63 6.86
N ALA A 39 0.58 -7.13 8.10
CA ALA A 39 -0.50 -6.82 9.03
C ALA A 39 -0.60 -5.29 9.28
N ILE A 40 0.52 -4.66 9.61
CA ILE A 40 0.62 -3.21 9.84
C ILE A 40 0.17 -2.44 8.61
N THR A 41 0.65 -2.83 7.42
CA THR A 41 0.26 -2.17 6.16
C THR A 41 -1.24 -2.34 5.86
N LEU A 42 -1.85 -3.47 6.20
CA LEU A 42 -3.29 -3.67 6.06
C LEU A 42 -4.09 -2.87 7.09
N PHE A 43 -3.59 -2.72 8.32
CA PHE A 43 -4.19 -1.85 9.33
C PHE A 43 -4.11 -0.38 8.95
N THR A 44 -3.02 0.08 8.33
CA THR A 44 -2.95 1.45 7.81
C THR A 44 -3.91 1.67 6.63
N LEU A 45 -4.00 0.72 5.71
CA LEU A 45 -4.97 0.74 4.62
C LEU A 45 -6.42 0.72 5.13
N MET A 46 -6.71 -0.03 6.19
CA MET A 46 -8.00 0.02 6.89
C MET A 46 -8.33 1.45 7.32
N ARG A 47 -7.40 2.14 7.99
CA ARG A 47 -7.63 3.53 8.45
C ARG A 47 -7.86 4.48 7.30
N GLN A 48 -7.02 4.40 6.25
CA GLN A 48 -7.19 5.21 5.05
C GLN A 48 -8.53 4.95 4.38
N ALA A 49 -8.96 3.70 4.27
CA ALA A 49 -10.26 3.32 3.72
C ALA A 49 -11.42 3.83 4.58
N HIS A 50 -11.31 3.77 5.91
CA HIS A 50 -12.34 4.28 6.82
C HIS A 50 -12.52 5.80 6.71
N GLN A 51 -11.41 6.55 6.66
CA GLN A 51 -11.43 8.01 6.48
C GLN A 51 -12.00 8.39 5.11
N TRP A 52 -11.62 7.65 4.06
CA TRP A 52 -12.16 7.82 2.72
C TRP A 52 -13.67 7.59 2.67
N ASP A 53 -14.17 6.51 3.30
CA ASP A 53 -15.60 6.17 3.36
C ASP A 53 -16.42 7.27 4.03
N ASN A 54 -15.85 7.93 5.05
CA ASN A 54 -16.48 9.03 5.78
C ASN A 54 -16.33 10.39 5.08
N LYS A 55 -15.78 10.42 3.85
CA LYS A 55 -15.49 11.65 3.06
C LYS A 55 -14.53 12.61 3.79
N GLN A 56 -13.72 12.10 4.70
CA GLN A 56 -12.70 12.85 5.41
C GLN A 56 -11.38 12.84 4.61
N ALA A 57 -10.43 13.70 4.98
CA ALA A 57 -9.11 13.72 4.35
C ALA A 57 -8.35 12.42 4.64
N VAL A 58 -7.69 11.88 3.62
CA VAL A 58 -6.95 10.63 3.78
C VAL A 58 -5.63 10.92 4.47
N PRO A 59 -5.38 10.34 5.66
CA PRO A 59 -4.14 10.62 6.37
C PRO A 59 -2.93 10.13 5.57
N PRO A 60 -1.79 10.84 5.65
CA PRO A 60 -0.52 10.34 5.17
C PRO A 60 -0.23 8.96 5.77
N LEU A 61 0.38 8.09 4.97
CA LEU A 61 0.62 6.71 5.38
C LEU A 61 1.43 6.60 6.68
N LEU A 62 2.43 7.47 6.88
CA LEU A 62 3.23 7.50 8.11
C LEU A 62 2.39 7.83 9.35
N CYS A 63 1.50 8.83 9.25
CA CYS A 63 0.58 9.17 10.34
C CYS A 63 -0.37 8.00 10.66
N ALA A 64 -0.83 7.28 9.64
CA ALA A 64 -1.64 6.07 9.85
C ALA A 64 -0.85 4.93 10.54
N VAL A 65 0.46 4.79 10.26
CA VAL A 65 1.34 3.85 10.97
C VAL A 65 1.49 4.27 12.44
N GLU A 66 1.78 5.55 12.69
CA GLU A 66 1.93 6.10 14.05
C GLU A 66 0.66 5.88 14.87
N SER A 67 -0.52 6.11 14.30
CA SER A 67 -1.79 5.86 14.96
C SER A 67 -2.10 4.38 15.24
N ASN A 68 -1.35 3.42 14.67
CA ASN A 68 -1.44 2.01 15.08
C ASN A 68 -0.68 1.74 16.39
N LEU A 69 0.26 2.60 16.78
CA LEU A 69 1.06 2.50 17.99
C LEU A 69 0.49 3.36 19.15
N GLU A 70 -0.45 4.25 18.87
CA GLU A 70 -1.09 5.09 19.87
C GLU A 70 -1.76 4.23 20.97
N LEU A 71 -1.47 4.58 22.22
CA LEU A 71 -2.07 4.01 23.41
C LEU A 71 -3.28 4.86 23.85
N PRO A 72 -4.34 4.27 24.42
CA PRO A 72 -4.48 2.84 24.70
C PRO A 72 -5.17 2.06 23.56
N SER A 73 -6.16 2.64 22.90
CA SER A 73 -7.15 1.88 22.12
C SER A 73 -6.59 1.20 20.86
N PRO A 74 -5.90 1.91 19.94
CA PRO A 74 -5.33 1.30 18.74
C PRO A 74 -4.39 0.13 19.00
N PHE A 75 -3.44 0.33 19.92
CA PHE A 75 -2.46 -0.70 20.24
C PHE A 75 -3.11 -1.94 20.87
N LEU A 76 -4.09 -1.75 21.76
CA LEU A 76 -4.83 -2.86 22.36
C LEU A 76 -5.58 -3.68 21.31
N LEU A 77 -6.23 -3.02 20.35
CA LEU A 77 -7.00 -3.67 19.29
C LEU A 77 -6.10 -4.40 18.27
N LEU A 78 -4.99 -3.76 17.86
CA LEU A 78 -4.21 -4.21 16.70
C LEU A 78 -3.03 -5.12 17.07
N ALA A 79 -2.50 -5.01 18.30
CA ALA A 79 -1.37 -5.81 18.77
C ALA A 79 -1.77 -6.73 19.93
N ALA A 80 -2.38 -6.20 21.00
CA ALA A 80 -2.66 -7.00 22.19
C ALA A 80 -3.76 -8.05 21.96
N PHE A 81 -4.86 -7.68 21.29
CA PHE A 81 -5.97 -8.59 20.99
C PHE A 81 -5.54 -9.82 20.16
N PRO A 82 -4.83 -9.71 19.02
CA PRO A 82 -4.41 -10.89 18.28
C PRO A 82 -3.36 -11.73 19.05
N LEU A 83 -2.49 -11.13 19.86
CA LEU A 83 -1.60 -11.89 20.75
C LEU A 83 -2.38 -12.72 21.78
N LEU A 84 -3.34 -12.10 22.46
CA LEU A 84 -4.19 -12.79 23.44
C LEU A 84 -5.04 -13.87 22.77
N SER A 85 -5.56 -13.60 21.58
CA SER A 85 -6.33 -14.56 20.78
C SER A 85 -5.49 -15.77 20.39
N SER A 86 -4.22 -15.57 20.03
CA SER A 86 -3.30 -16.68 19.74
C SER A 86 -3.06 -17.55 20.97
N LEU A 87 -2.87 -16.95 22.15
CA LEU A 87 -2.69 -17.69 23.39
C LEU A 87 -3.95 -18.46 23.79
N LEU A 88 -5.12 -17.84 23.63
CA LEU A 88 -6.41 -18.50 23.84
C LEU A 88 -6.61 -19.66 22.87
N PHE A 89 -6.23 -19.50 21.60
CA PHE A 89 -6.35 -20.59 20.62
C PHE A 89 -5.42 -21.76 20.96
N SER A 90 -4.18 -21.50 21.37
CA SER A 90 -3.26 -22.54 21.85
C SER A 90 -3.83 -23.29 23.07
N PHE A 91 -4.50 -22.58 23.98
CA PHE A 91 -5.23 -23.18 25.11
C PHE A 91 -6.31 -24.13 24.63
N LEU A 92 -7.18 -23.64 23.73
CA LEU A 92 -8.34 -24.39 23.24
C LEU A 92 -7.94 -25.61 22.41
N MET A 93 -6.84 -25.52 21.66
CA MET A 93 -6.36 -26.60 20.80
C MET A 93 -5.42 -27.59 21.50
N ALA A 94 -5.23 -27.46 22.82
CA ALA A 94 -4.30 -28.29 23.62
C ALA A 94 -2.87 -28.36 23.02
N GLN A 95 -2.45 -27.29 22.34
CA GLN A 95 -1.10 -27.16 21.80
C GLN A 95 -0.13 -26.85 22.96
N PRO A 96 1.16 -27.24 22.85
CA PRO A 96 2.15 -26.90 23.86
C PRO A 96 2.21 -25.38 24.03
N PHE A 97 1.95 -24.92 25.25
CA PHE A 97 1.96 -23.49 25.55
C PHE A 97 3.36 -22.93 25.39
N PRO A 98 3.56 -21.90 24.55
CA PRO A 98 4.83 -21.23 24.51
C PRO A 98 5.08 -20.53 25.85
N PRO A 99 6.35 -20.38 26.29
CA PRO A 99 6.66 -19.63 27.50
C PRO A 99 6.09 -18.21 27.38
N LEU A 100 5.09 -17.89 28.21
CA LEU A 100 4.26 -16.68 28.04
C LEU A 100 5.10 -15.40 27.97
N ALA A 101 6.09 -15.27 28.87
CA ALA A 101 6.97 -14.12 28.92
C ALA A 101 7.85 -14.02 27.66
N SER A 102 8.44 -15.12 27.18
CA SER A 102 9.29 -15.05 25.99
C SER A 102 8.46 -14.80 24.73
N PHE A 103 7.31 -15.46 24.59
CA PHE A 103 6.42 -15.28 23.44
C PHE A 103 5.93 -13.84 23.30
N THR A 104 5.47 -13.25 24.41
CA THR A 104 4.96 -11.87 24.42
C THR A 104 6.07 -10.87 24.15
N VAL A 105 7.22 -10.99 24.83
CA VAL A 105 8.37 -10.08 24.63
C VAL A 105 8.90 -10.16 23.21
N VAL A 106 9.15 -11.37 22.68
CA VAL A 106 9.65 -11.55 21.31
C VAL A 106 8.66 -11.02 20.29
N SER A 107 7.37 -11.31 20.44
CA SER A 107 6.35 -10.84 19.50
C SER A 107 6.21 -9.32 19.53
N LEU A 108 6.29 -8.69 20.71
CA LEU A 108 6.30 -7.23 20.82
C LEU A 108 7.53 -6.62 20.15
N ILE A 109 8.73 -7.19 20.36
CA ILE A 109 9.95 -6.75 19.68
C ILE A 109 9.79 -6.87 18.16
N CYS A 110 9.29 -8.00 17.66
CA CYS A 110 9.07 -8.20 16.23
C CYS A 110 8.03 -7.21 15.67
N TYR A 111 6.97 -6.92 16.41
CA TYR A 111 5.95 -5.94 16.00
C TYR A 111 6.52 -4.52 15.94
N LEU A 112 7.34 -4.13 16.91
CA LEU A 112 8.02 -2.83 16.90
C LEU A 112 9.03 -2.73 15.75
N LEU A 113 9.82 -3.78 15.50
CA LEU A 113 10.74 -3.83 14.37
C LEU A 113 10.01 -3.74 13.02
N ALA A 114 8.88 -4.43 12.88
CA ALA A 114 8.05 -4.36 11.68
C ALA A 114 7.48 -2.94 11.48
N ASN A 115 7.00 -2.28 12.53
CA ASN A 115 6.55 -0.89 12.45
C ASN A 115 7.69 0.05 12.02
N ALA A 116 8.86 -0.08 12.65
CA ALA A 116 10.04 0.72 12.29
C ALA A 116 10.44 0.51 10.83
N PHE A 117 10.47 -0.75 10.37
CA PHE A 117 10.76 -1.10 8.98
C PHE A 117 9.77 -0.45 8.00
N ILE A 118 8.46 -0.56 8.26
CA ILE A 118 7.43 0.07 7.44
C ILE A 118 7.57 1.59 7.45
N SER A 119 7.78 2.23 8.61
CA SER A 119 7.97 3.68 8.71
C SER A 119 9.16 4.15 7.85
N VAL A 120 10.31 3.47 7.93
CA VAL A 120 11.48 3.78 7.09
C VAL A 120 11.13 3.63 5.61
N LEU A 121 10.46 2.54 5.22
CA LEU A 121 10.06 2.30 3.84
C LEU A 121 9.12 3.40 3.31
N VAL A 122 8.17 3.85 4.13
CA VAL A 122 7.25 4.94 3.81
C VAL A 122 7.98 6.27 3.65
N ILE A 123 8.90 6.60 4.56
CA ILE A 123 9.68 7.84 4.51
C ILE A 123 10.54 7.87 3.23
N VAL A 124 11.30 6.81 2.99
CA VAL A 124 12.21 6.72 1.82
C VAL A 124 11.42 6.80 0.53
N SER A 125 10.34 6.03 0.39
CA SER A 125 9.52 6.06 -0.84
C SER A 125 8.84 7.40 -1.06
N LYS A 126 8.31 8.05 -0.01
CA LYS A 126 7.75 9.41 -0.11
C LYS A 126 8.80 10.41 -0.57
N PHE A 127 10.00 10.35 0.01
CA PHE A 127 11.11 11.21 -0.37
C PHE A 127 11.49 11.03 -1.85
N VAL A 128 11.58 9.78 -2.33
CA VAL A 128 11.87 9.49 -3.74
C VAL A 128 10.82 10.11 -4.68
N PHE A 129 9.52 10.00 -4.36
CA PHE A 129 8.48 10.62 -5.17
C PHE A 129 8.53 12.15 -5.14
N GLN A 130 8.82 12.74 -3.99
CA GLN A 130 8.97 14.20 -3.87
C GLN A 130 10.17 14.71 -4.68
N ALA A 131 11.32 14.05 -4.57
CA ALA A 131 12.52 14.39 -5.34
C ALA A 131 12.28 14.22 -6.85
N SER A 132 11.67 13.11 -7.26
CA SER A 132 11.34 12.85 -8.67
C SER A 132 10.37 13.90 -9.23
N ALA A 133 9.33 14.25 -8.47
CA ALA A 133 8.37 15.29 -8.88
C ALA A 133 9.03 16.68 -8.93
N LEU A 134 9.95 17.00 -8.02
CA LEU A 134 10.72 18.25 -8.07
C LEU A 134 11.57 18.34 -9.34
N VAL A 135 12.30 17.28 -9.68
CA VAL A 135 13.09 17.21 -10.91
C VAL A 135 12.18 17.35 -12.14
N HIS A 136 11.07 16.62 -12.18
CA HIS A 136 10.14 16.68 -13.31
C HIS A 136 9.51 18.07 -13.47
N THR A 137 9.09 18.72 -12.38
CA THR A 137 8.50 20.07 -12.42
C THR A 137 9.50 21.14 -12.86
N THR A 138 10.74 21.06 -12.39
CA THR A 138 11.82 21.99 -12.77
C THR A 138 12.26 21.84 -14.22
N VAL A 139 12.42 20.60 -14.70
CA VAL A 139 12.70 20.33 -16.12
C VAL A 139 11.55 20.86 -16.99
N LYS A 140 10.30 20.58 -16.61
CA LYS A 140 9.14 21.05 -17.36
C LYS A 140 9.03 22.58 -17.37
N SER A 141 9.28 23.26 -16.26
CA SER A 141 9.22 24.73 -16.22
C SER A 141 10.28 25.37 -17.10
N LYS A 142 11.51 24.81 -17.10
CA LYS A 142 12.60 25.27 -17.98
C LYS A 142 12.25 25.05 -19.46
N CYS A 143 11.70 23.88 -19.79
CA CYS A 143 11.27 23.57 -21.16
C CYS A 143 10.16 24.53 -21.62
N GLN A 144 9.17 24.82 -20.77
CA GLN A 144 8.11 25.80 -21.08
C GLN A 144 8.61 27.25 -21.19
N ALA A 145 9.70 27.60 -20.51
CA ALA A 145 10.34 28.91 -20.69
C ALA A 145 11.04 28.98 -22.05
N LEU A 146 11.71 27.89 -22.44
CA LEU A 146 12.38 27.76 -23.74
C LEU A 146 11.37 27.78 -24.90
N GLU A 147 10.25 27.07 -24.79
CA GLU A 147 9.16 27.10 -25.80
C GLU A 147 8.55 28.49 -26.00
N ARG A 148 8.54 29.35 -24.98
CA ARG A 148 8.06 30.74 -25.12
C ARG A 148 9.07 31.62 -25.86
N SER A 149 10.34 31.21 -25.90
CA SER A 149 11.43 31.97 -26.54
C SER A 149 11.74 31.50 -27.97
N SER A 150 11.32 30.30 -28.37
CA SER A 150 11.53 29.77 -29.71
C SER A 150 10.30 28.98 -30.21
N SER A 151 9.88 29.20 -31.46
CA SER A 151 8.74 28.53 -32.11
C SER A 151 8.99 27.05 -32.46
N LEU A 152 10.07 26.46 -31.95
CA LEU A 152 10.59 25.15 -32.36
C LEU A 152 10.48 24.18 -31.18
N ALA A 153 9.32 23.53 -31.05
CA ALA A 153 9.21 22.33 -30.22
C ALA A 153 8.08 21.41 -30.70
N SER A 154 8.35 20.64 -31.75
CA SER A 154 7.60 19.43 -32.13
C SER A 154 7.72 18.28 -31.10
N SER A 155 8.50 18.46 -30.02
CA SER A 155 8.89 17.43 -29.05
C SER A 155 7.78 17.00 -28.08
N LEU A 156 6.74 17.82 -27.85
CA LEU A 156 5.77 17.58 -26.77
C LEU A 156 4.47 16.85 -27.16
N VAL A 157 4.35 16.40 -28.41
CA VAL A 157 3.24 15.53 -28.85
C VAL A 157 3.25 14.17 -28.10
N CYS A 158 4.43 13.70 -27.66
CA CYS A 158 4.57 12.42 -26.96
C CYS A 158 3.89 12.39 -25.58
N LEU A 159 3.82 13.53 -24.88
CA LEU A 159 3.17 13.62 -23.55
C LEU A 159 1.64 13.76 -23.64
N LYS A 160 1.10 14.23 -24.77
CA LYS A 160 -0.36 14.31 -25.02
C LYS A 160 -0.96 12.93 -25.35
N ALA A 161 -0.20 12.06 -26.01
CA ALA A 161 -0.62 10.69 -26.33
C ALA A 161 -0.93 9.84 -25.09
N ILE A 162 -0.27 10.10 -23.95
CA ILE A 162 -0.46 9.36 -22.69
C ILE A 162 -1.84 9.66 -22.06
N ARG A 163 -2.48 10.79 -22.37
CA ARG A 163 -3.80 11.14 -21.82
C ARG A 163 -4.97 10.46 -22.54
N ILE A 164 -4.81 10.10 -23.81
CA ILE A 164 -5.90 9.62 -24.68
C ILE A 164 -6.08 8.09 -24.59
N LEU A 165 -5.10 7.34 -24.06
CA LEU A 165 -5.16 5.87 -23.95
C LEU A 165 -5.39 5.36 -22.51
N LYS A 166 -5.95 6.18 -21.61
CA LYS A 166 -5.90 5.90 -20.15
C LYS A 166 -6.77 4.72 -19.66
N LEU A 167 -7.71 4.22 -20.46
CA LEU A 167 -8.53 3.04 -20.13
C LEU A 167 -7.94 1.75 -20.72
N ASN A 168 -7.55 1.79 -22.00
CA ASN A 168 -6.91 0.65 -22.67
C ASN A 168 -5.55 0.32 -22.06
N THR A 169 -4.80 1.32 -21.58
CA THR A 169 -3.48 1.09 -20.95
C THR A 169 -3.61 0.28 -19.66
N THR A 170 -4.65 0.48 -18.83
CA THR A 170 -4.81 -0.32 -17.60
C THR A 170 -5.14 -1.77 -17.92
N VAL A 171 -5.98 -2.03 -18.92
CA VAL A 171 -6.31 -3.40 -19.38
C VAL A 171 -5.09 -4.07 -19.98
N VAL A 172 -4.34 -3.37 -20.84
CA VAL A 172 -3.09 -3.88 -21.44
C VAL A 172 -2.06 -4.19 -20.36
N MET A 173 -1.85 -3.28 -19.40
CA MET A 173 -0.93 -3.53 -18.27
C MET A 173 -1.39 -4.71 -17.40
N THR A 174 -2.69 -4.89 -17.21
CA THR A 174 -3.24 -6.06 -16.51
C THR A 174 -2.92 -7.34 -17.29
N LEU A 175 -3.18 -7.35 -18.59
CA LEU A 175 -2.93 -8.50 -19.45
C LEU A 175 -1.44 -8.86 -19.44
N VAL A 176 -0.55 -7.88 -19.62
CA VAL A 176 0.90 -8.05 -19.57
C VAL A 176 1.35 -8.58 -18.19
N ALA A 177 0.83 -8.02 -17.09
CA ALA A 177 1.17 -8.51 -15.77
C ALA A 177 0.70 -9.95 -15.55
N VAL A 178 -0.53 -10.28 -15.95
CA VAL A 178 -1.10 -11.63 -15.83
C VAL A 178 -0.34 -12.63 -16.68
N THR A 179 0.02 -12.29 -17.92
CA THR A 179 0.82 -13.20 -18.77
C THR A 179 2.21 -13.42 -18.18
N LEU A 180 2.88 -12.38 -17.68
CA LEU A 180 4.19 -12.52 -17.03
C LEU A 180 4.14 -13.39 -15.77
N VAL A 181 3.11 -13.23 -14.92
CA VAL A 181 2.94 -14.07 -13.73
C VAL A 181 2.64 -15.53 -14.08
N SER A 182 1.88 -15.75 -15.14
CA SER A 182 1.41 -17.10 -15.51
C SER A 182 2.46 -17.89 -16.29
N PHE A 183 3.27 -17.22 -17.12
CA PHE A 183 4.14 -17.90 -18.08
C PHE A 183 5.64 -17.64 -17.86
N VAL A 184 6.03 -16.62 -17.11
CA VAL A 184 7.44 -16.26 -16.93
C VAL A 184 7.88 -16.40 -15.48
N HIS A 185 7.46 -15.48 -14.61
CA HIS A 185 7.78 -15.52 -13.19
C HIS A 185 6.85 -14.56 -12.42
N PRO A 186 6.25 -14.98 -11.29
CA PRO A 186 5.32 -14.16 -10.50
C PRO A 186 5.87 -12.78 -10.11
N ALA A 187 7.16 -12.72 -9.75
CA ALA A 187 7.84 -11.45 -9.44
C ALA A 187 7.73 -10.42 -10.58
N LEU A 188 7.86 -10.83 -11.84
CA LEU A 188 7.89 -9.89 -12.98
C LEU A 188 6.54 -9.19 -13.17
N GLY A 189 5.43 -9.91 -13.05
CA GLY A 189 4.12 -9.27 -13.12
C GLY A 189 3.82 -8.37 -11.92
N LEU A 190 4.33 -8.71 -10.73
CA LEU A 190 4.28 -7.81 -9.57
C LEU A 190 5.15 -6.56 -9.76
N PHE A 191 6.29 -6.65 -10.44
CA PHE A 191 7.09 -5.47 -10.81
C PHE A 191 6.37 -4.57 -11.82
N VAL A 192 5.63 -5.15 -12.78
CA VAL A 192 4.78 -4.38 -13.70
C VAL A 192 3.67 -3.65 -12.93
N LEU A 193 3.04 -4.32 -11.96
CA LEU A 193 2.06 -3.71 -11.06
C LEU A 193 2.68 -2.56 -10.24
N LEU A 194 3.88 -2.76 -9.69
CA LEU A 194 4.62 -1.74 -8.95
C LEU A 194 4.96 -0.52 -9.81
N ALA A 195 5.43 -0.73 -11.04
CA ALA A 195 5.72 0.35 -11.96
C ALA A 195 4.46 1.17 -12.26
N SER A 196 3.31 0.51 -12.47
CA SER A 196 2.02 1.18 -12.62
C SER A 196 1.64 2.03 -11.40
N HIS A 197 1.78 1.48 -10.18
CA HIS A 197 1.53 2.24 -8.95
C HIS A 197 2.50 3.42 -8.80
N ALA A 198 3.79 3.21 -9.04
CA ALA A 198 4.81 4.25 -8.95
C ALA A 198 4.55 5.40 -9.93
N LEU A 199 4.19 5.09 -11.18
CA LEU A 199 3.79 6.10 -12.17
C LEU A 199 2.52 6.85 -11.73
N CYS A 200 1.54 6.17 -11.14
CA CYS A 200 0.34 6.80 -10.63
C CYS A 200 0.61 7.72 -9.43
N CYS A 201 1.48 7.32 -8.50
CA CYS A 201 1.92 8.13 -7.37
C CYS A 201 2.71 9.35 -7.85
N HIS A 202 3.68 9.16 -8.76
CA HIS A 202 4.47 10.23 -9.36
C HIS A 202 3.57 11.28 -10.03
N ASN A 203 2.60 10.84 -10.83
CA ASN A 203 1.68 11.75 -11.50
C ASN A 203 0.86 12.60 -10.51
N SER A 204 0.38 12.01 -9.41
CA SER A 204 -0.35 12.76 -8.37
C SER A 204 0.56 13.74 -7.63
N MET A 205 1.75 13.31 -7.22
CA MET A 205 2.75 14.19 -6.56
C MET A 205 3.17 15.35 -7.47
N PHE A 206 3.43 15.06 -8.74
CA PHE A 206 3.73 16.06 -9.76
C PHE A 206 2.58 17.08 -9.91
N CYS A 207 1.31 16.64 -9.91
CA CYS A 207 0.16 17.54 -9.98
C CYS A 207 0.07 18.45 -8.74
N ILE A 208 0.31 17.91 -7.53
CA ILE A 208 0.36 18.69 -6.28
C ILE A 208 1.44 19.78 -6.39
N MET A 209 2.65 19.41 -6.77
CA MET A 209 3.77 20.37 -6.86
C MET A 209 3.55 21.43 -7.94
N MET A 210 3.04 21.05 -9.11
CA MET A 210 2.71 22.00 -10.17
C MET A 210 1.61 22.97 -9.75
N ALA A 211 0.59 22.50 -9.02
CA ALA A 211 -0.47 23.35 -8.51
C ALA A 211 0.06 24.31 -7.43
N SER A 212 0.91 23.82 -6.51
CA SER A 212 1.55 24.66 -5.48
C SER A 212 2.39 25.79 -6.09
N ARG A 213 3.23 25.50 -7.08
CA ARG A 213 4.05 26.50 -7.79
C ARG A 213 3.24 27.52 -8.57
N ARG A 214 1.99 27.21 -8.94
CA ARG A 214 1.09 28.15 -9.62
C ARG A 214 0.32 29.03 -8.65
N LYS A 215 0.08 28.57 -7.43
CA LYS A 215 -0.55 29.36 -6.37
C LYS A 215 0.39 30.42 -5.81
N GLU A 216 1.66 30.07 -5.59
CA GLU A 216 2.69 30.99 -5.08
C GLU A 216 2.78 32.35 -5.81
N PRO A 217 2.80 32.43 -7.17
CA PRO A 217 2.79 33.72 -7.87
C PRO A 217 1.41 34.41 -7.89
N VAL A 218 0.31 33.68 -7.71
CA VAL A 218 -1.04 34.25 -7.66
C VAL A 218 -1.31 34.86 -6.28
N ASP A 219 -0.93 34.18 -5.21
CA ASP A 219 -1.06 34.67 -3.84
C ASP A 219 -0.15 35.89 -3.62
N GLN A 220 1.08 35.89 -4.15
CA GLN A 220 1.95 37.08 -4.16
C GLN A 220 1.35 38.26 -4.94
N LYS A 221 0.65 37.99 -6.05
CA LYS A 221 -0.03 39.04 -6.83
C LYS A 221 -1.25 39.58 -6.09
N ILE A 222 -2.04 38.72 -5.45
CA ILE A 222 -3.19 39.11 -4.64
C ILE A 222 -2.73 39.89 -3.41
N GLU A 223 -1.68 39.45 -2.71
CA GLU A 223 -1.10 40.20 -1.58
C GLU A 223 -0.55 41.56 -2.02
N ALA A 224 0.09 41.66 -3.19
CA ALA A 224 0.52 42.94 -3.75
C ALA A 224 -0.66 43.85 -4.12
N GLU A 225 -1.75 43.30 -4.66
CA GLU A 225 -3.00 44.00 -4.97
C GLU A 225 -3.81 44.40 -3.71
N GLN A 226 -3.75 43.60 -2.64
CA GLN A 226 -4.36 43.91 -1.35
C GLN A 226 -3.56 44.97 -0.58
N LYS A 227 -2.23 44.90 -0.64
CA LYS A 227 -1.34 45.90 -0.03
C LYS A 227 -1.43 47.27 -0.72
N THR A 228 -1.83 47.31 -1.99
CA THR A 228 -2.16 48.55 -2.71
C THR A 228 -3.59 49.04 -2.49
N ARG A 229 -4.51 48.16 -2.05
CA ARG A 229 -5.92 48.51 -1.76
C ARG A 229 -6.23 48.77 -0.29
N HIS A 230 -5.35 48.43 0.65
CA HIS A 230 -5.52 48.77 2.07
C HIS A 230 -5.13 50.22 2.35
N THR A 231 -5.91 51.13 1.81
CA THR A 231 -6.27 52.40 2.47
C THR A 231 -7.79 52.44 2.47
N SER A 232 -8.39 52.22 3.64
CA SER A 232 -9.83 52.18 3.94
C SER A 232 -10.53 50.81 3.92
N GLY A 233 -11.16 50.47 5.06
CA GLY A 233 -12.30 49.56 5.13
C GLY A 233 -12.07 48.23 5.87
N LYS A 234 -12.53 48.18 7.12
CA LYS A 234 -12.75 46.97 7.95
C LYS A 234 -13.70 46.00 7.23
N GLN A 235 -13.37 44.72 7.15
CA GLN A 235 -14.35 43.65 6.87
C GLN A 235 -14.02 42.38 7.68
N GLU A 236 -15.02 41.94 8.44
CA GLU A 236 -15.05 40.70 9.22
C GLU A 236 -15.14 39.46 8.31
N PRO A 237 -14.57 38.30 8.70
CA PRO A 237 -14.70 37.07 7.92
C PRO A 237 -16.03 36.37 8.21
N LEU A 238 -16.96 36.45 7.24
CA LEU A 238 -18.20 35.68 7.25
C LEU A 238 -17.97 34.24 6.78
N SER A 239 -18.32 33.30 7.67
CA SER A 239 -18.86 31.96 7.43
C SER A 239 -18.10 31.05 6.45
N ALA A 240 -17.19 30.25 7.02
CA ALA A 240 -16.79 28.97 6.46
C ALA A 240 -17.95 27.97 6.60
N ASP A 241 -18.68 27.73 5.52
CA ASP A 241 -19.49 26.52 5.43
C ASP A 241 -19.55 26.00 3.99
N MET A 242 -19.30 24.69 3.85
CA MET A 242 -19.26 23.91 2.60
C MET A 242 -18.11 24.20 1.60
N SER A 243 -16.87 24.08 2.08
CA SER A 243 -15.67 24.10 1.22
C SER A 243 -15.64 22.89 0.27
N GLU A 244 -15.88 23.14 -1.01
CA GLU A 244 -15.60 22.19 -2.09
C GLU A 244 -14.10 21.85 -2.05
N LYS A 245 -13.76 20.58 -1.80
CA LYS A 245 -12.39 20.11 -1.56
C LYS A 245 -11.44 20.61 -2.65
N SER A 246 -10.34 21.25 -2.26
CA SER A 246 -9.44 21.84 -3.26
C SER A 246 -8.81 20.75 -4.15
N PHE A 247 -8.49 21.10 -5.41
CA PHE A 247 -7.83 20.16 -6.33
C PHE A 247 -6.54 19.57 -5.73
N VAL A 248 -5.80 20.37 -4.97
CA VAL A 248 -4.55 19.96 -4.30
C VAL A 248 -4.83 18.92 -3.22
N GLU A 249 -5.84 19.16 -2.37
CA GLU A 249 -6.26 18.20 -1.35
C GLU A 249 -6.76 16.89 -1.95
N THR A 250 -7.51 16.96 -3.05
CA THR A 250 -7.96 15.76 -3.77
C THR A 250 -6.79 14.96 -4.33
N GLN A 251 -5.78 15.62 -4.91
CA GLN A 251 -4.57 14.93 -5.37
C GLN A 251 -3.73 14.37 -4.23
N ALA A 252 -3.67 15.05 -3.07
CA ALA A 252 -2.99 14.57 -1.87
C ALA A 252 -3.64 13.30 -1.31
N ASP A 253 -4.96 13.27 -1.25
CA ASP A 253 -5.74 12.09 -0.87
C ASP A 253 -5.47 10.89 -1.81
N ILE A 254 -5.53 11.13 -3.12
CA ILE A 254 -5.25 10.12 -4.13
C ILE A 254 -3.81 9.60 -4.00
N PHE A 255 -2.85 10.49 -3.74
CA PHE A 255 -1.47 10.11 -3.51
C PHE A 255 -1.34 9.24 -2.25
N ASN A 256 -1.91 9.66 -1.12
CA ASN A 256 -1.82 8.94 0.16
C ASN A 256 -2.40 7.52 0.06
N HIS A 257 -3.56 7.36 -0.59
CA HIS A 257 -4.17 6.06 -0.83
C HIS A 257 -3.31 5.17 -1.74
N ARG A 258 -2.86 5.71 -2.88
CA ARG A 258 -2.02 4.95 -3.83
C ARG A 258 -0.66 4.58 -3.25
N HIS A 259 -0.11 5.43 -2.39
CA HIS A 259 1.14 5.17 -1.69
C HIS A 259 0.99 3.98 -0.74
N GLY A 260 -0.12 3.89 0.02
CA GLY A 260 -0.46 2.70 0.81
C GLY A 260 -0.49 1.42 -0.04
N MET A 261 -1.19 1.46 -1.17
CA MET A 261 -1.25 0.32 -2.10
C MET A 261 0.13 -0.03 -2.66
N LEU A 262 0.96 0.96 -3.00
CA LEU A 262 2.33 0.73 -3.48
C LEU A 262 3.16 -0.02 -2.44
N ILE A 263 3.10 0.39 -1.17
CA ILE A 263 3.85 -0.24 -0.08
C ILE A 263 3.43 -1.70 0.10
N LEU A 264 2.12 -1.99 0.12
CA LEU A 264 1.62 -3.36 0.23
C LEU A 264 2.14 -4.27 -0.90
N HIS A 265 2.04 -3.80 -2.15
CA HIS A 265 2.52 -4.60 -3.30
C HIS A 265 4.05 -4.65 -3.39
N LEU A 266 4.75 -3.68 -2.80
CA LEU A 266 6.21 -3.69 -2.71
C LEU A 266 6.65 -4.80 -1.77
N LEU A 267 6.03 -4.93 -0.60
CA LEU A 267 6.25 -6.06 0.31
C LEU A 267 5.99 -7.40 -0.40
N ALA A 268 4.90 -7.50 -1.16
CA ALA A 268 4.58 -8.70 -1.93
C ALA A 268 5.66 -9.03 -2.97
N ALA A 269 6.14 -8.03 -3.73
CA ALA A 269 7.20 -8.25 -4.71
C ALA A 269 8.53 -8.65 -4.04
N LEU A 270 8.88 -8.03 -2.91
CA LEU A 270 10.10 -8.32 -2.16
C LEU A 270 10.16 -9.77 -1.68
N MET A 271 9.03 -10.37 -1.31
CA MET A 271 8.98 -11.80 -0.94
C MET A 271 9.39 -12.74 -2.08
N PHE A 272 9.22 -12.33 -3.34
CA PHE A 272 9.63 -13.12 -4.50
C PHE A 272 11.03 -12.78 -5.02
N VAL A 273 11.73 -11.79 -4.45
CA VAL A 273 13.10 -11.42 -4.89
C VAL A 273 14.09 -12.59 -4.78
N PRO A 274 14.13 -13.38 -3.69
CA PRO A 274 15.01 -14.55 -3.62
C PRO A 274 14.70 -15.57 -4.72
N SER A 275 13.41 -15.82 -4.99
CA SER A 275 12.97 -16.71 -6.08
C SER A 275 13.41 -16.19 -7.45
N LEU A 276 13.26 -14.89 -7.69
CA LEU A 276 13.67 -14.27 -8.95
C LEU A 276 15.19 -14.34 -9.15
N ALA A 277 15.97 -14.12 -8.08
CA ALA A 277 17.43 -14.25 -8.14
C ALA A 277 17.87 -15.69 -8.46
N ALA A 278 17.24 -16.68 -7.82
CA ALA A 278 17.48 -18.10 -8.13
C ALA A 278 17.05 -18.46 -9.56
N TRP A 279 15.96 -17.87 -10.05
CA TRP A 279 15.52 -18.04 -11.44
C TRP A 279 16.56 -17.47 -12.42
N PHE A 280 17.08 -16.25 -12.19
CA PHE A 280 18.15 -15.66 -13.01
C PHE A 280 19.41 -16.54 -13.06
N GLN A 281 19.79 -17.13 -11.93
CA GLN A 281 20.93 -18.05 -11.85
C GLN A 281 20.72 -19.35 -12.63
N ARG A 282 19.47 -19.72 -12.95
CA ARG A 282 19.09 -20.95 -13.67
C ARG A 282 18.71 -20.70 -15.14
N ILE A 283 18.80 -19.47 -15.63
CA ILE A 283 18.54 -19.18 -17.05
C ILE A 283 19.57 -19.92 -17.90
N GLY A 284 19.14 -21.02 -18.54
CA GLY A 284 19.96 -21.83 -19.43
C GLY A 284 20.01 -23.33 -19.08
N THR A 285 19.60 -23.75 -17.88
CA THR A 285 19.65 -25.17 -17.45
C THR A 285 18.31 -25.91 -17.50
N GLY A 286 17.29 -25.29 -18.10
CA GLY A 286 15.94 -25.84 -18.30
C GLY A 286 14.85 -24.89 -17.81
N GLN A 287 13.75 -24.77 -18.55
CA GLN A 287 12.60 -23.96 -18.12
C GLN A 287 11.68 -24.79 -17.23
N SER A 288 11.47 -24.34 -15.99
CA SER A 288 10.33 -24.78 -15.19
C SER A 288 9.35 -23.61 -15.13
N PHE A 289 8.12 -23.85 -15.57
CA PHE A 289 7.04 -22.88 -15.42
C PHE A 289 6.79 -22.60 -13.93
N PRO A 290 6.36 -21.37 -13.57
CA PRO A 290 5.97 -21.09 -12.21
C PRO A 290 4.82 -22.02 -11.78
N TRP A 291 4.80 -22.36 -10.49
CA TRP A 291 3.77 -23.25 -9.97
C TRP A 291 2.38 -22.59 -10.10
N PHE A 292 1.40 -23.35 -10.60
CA PHE A 292 0.08 -22.80 -10.96
C PHE A 292 -0.59 -22.05 -9.80
N ALA A 293 -0.45 -22.53 -8.56
CA ALA A 293 -1.05 -21.86 -7.42
C ALA A 293 -0.34 -20.53 -7.07
N ASP A 294 0.99 -20.45 -7.20
CA ASP A 294 1.72 -19.19 -7.00
C ASP A 294 1.30 -18.15 -8.04
N SER A 295 1.10 -18.60 -9.29
CA SER A 295 0.55 -17.76 -10.35
C SER A 295 -0.87 -17.30 -10.04
N ALA A 296 -1.76 -18.19 -9.58
CA ALA A 296 -3.14 -17.82 -9.22
C ALA A 296 -3.17 -16.78 -8.07
N LEU A 297 -2.38 -17.00 -7.01
CA LEU A 297 -2.29 -16.04 -5.90
C LEU A 297 -1.77 -14.68 -6.37
N CYS A 298 -0.73 -14.67 -7.21
CA CYS A 298 -0.17 -13.43 -7.74
C CYS A 298 -1.11 -12.73 -8.72
N VAL A 299 -1.92 -13.47 -9.48
CA VAL A 299 -3.01 -12.90 -10.28
C VAL A 299 -4.05 -12.23 -9.37
N GLY A 300 -4.42 -12.87 -8.25
CA GLY A 300 -5.25 -12.25 -7.22
C GLY A 300 -4.65 -10.94 -6.69
N VAL A 301 -3.36 -10.93 -6.34
CA VAL A 301 -2.64 -9.71 -5.91
C VAL A 301 -2.66 -8.62 -7.00
N ILE A 302 -2.50 -8.98 -8.27
CA ILE A 302 -2.61 -8.03 -9.39
C ILE A 302 -4.02 -7.44 -9.48
N PHE A 303 -5.05 -8.27 -9.36
CA PHE A 303 -6.42 -7.77 -9.36
C PHE A 303 -6.69 -6.83 -8.19
N HIS A 304 -6.16 -7.15 -7.00
CA HIS A 304 -6.23 -6.26 -5.84
C HIS A 304 -5.66 -4.88 -6.16
N GLY A 305 -4.42 -4.80 -6.65
CA GLY A 305 -3.78 -3.52 -6.94
C GLY A 305 -4.46 -2.71 -8.03
N ILE A 306 -4.91 -3.35 -9.11
CA ILE A 306 -5.50 -2.65 -10.25
C ILE A 306 -6.92 -2.19 -9.93
N MET A 307 -7.74 -3.03 -9.31
CA MET A 307 -9.13 -2.69 -8.99
C MET A 307 -9.25 -1.64 -7.88
N ASN A 308 -8.33 -1.64 -6.91
CA ASN A 308 -8.34 -0.69 -5.79
C ASN A 308 -7.50 0.57 -6.03
N SER A 309 -6.88 0.71 -7.21
CA SER A 309 -6.07 1.89 -7.60
C SER A 309 -6.86 3.19 -7.81
N ARG A 310 -8.18 3.08 -7.99
CA ARG A 310 -9.11 4.21 -8.17
C ARG A 310 -10.12 4.25 -7.01
N PRO A 311 -9.93 5.12 -6.03
CA PRO A 311 -10.80 5.19 -4.85
C PRO A 311 -12.18 5.79 -5.17
N GLU A 312 -12.34 6.43 -6.34
CA GLU A 312 -13.63 6.91 -6.88
C GLU A 312 -14.53 5.79 -7.41
N SER A 313 -13.99 4.58 -7.59
CA SER A 313 -14.77 3.46 -8.08
C SER A 313 -15.76 3.04 -6.99
N ARG A 314 -17.06 3.14 -7.29
CA ARG A 314 -18.18 2.69 -6.42
C ARG A 314 -18.10 1.20 -6.03
N ILE A 315 -17.07 0.48 -6.46
CA ILE A 315 -16.88 -0.98 -6.40
C ILE A 315 -16.91 -1.50 -4.96
N LEU A 316 -16.31 -0.75 -4.04
CA LEU A 316 -16.16 -1.16 -2.64
C LEU A 316 -17.27 -0.63 -1.72
N ARG A 317 -18.20 0.19 -2.24
CA ARG A 317 -19.32 0.74 -1.46
C ARG A 317 -20.53 -0.21 -1.41
N SER A 318 -20.62 -1.19 -2.31
CA SER A 318 -21.76 -2.11 -2.40
C SER A 318 -21.29 -3.56 -2.24
N PHE A 319 -20.80 -3.90 -1.06
CA PHE A 319 -20.80 -5.30 -0.65
C PHE A 319 -22.27 -5.75 -0.52
N PRO A 320 -22.63 -6.97 -0.95
CA PRO A 320 -23.94 -7.53 -0.61
C PRO A 320 -24.07 -7.53 0.92
N SER A 321 -25.21 -7.02 1.41
CA SER A 321 -25.54 -7.07 2.84
C SER A 321 -25.67 -8.53 3.22
N VAL A 322 -24.69 -9.03 3.98
CA VAL A 322 -24.79 -10.35 4.61
C VAL A 322 -25.43 -10.10 5.97
N LEU A 323 -26.61 -10.69 6.22
CA LEU A 323 -27.32 -10.58 7.50
C LEU A 323 -27.72 -9.16 7.95
N GLY A 324 -27.80 -8.18 7.05
CA GLY A 324 -28.18 -6.79 7.40
C GLY A 324 -27.00 -5.86 7.72
N TYR A 325 -25.77 -6.38 7.79
CA TYR A 325 -24.56 -5.57 8.00
C TYR A 325 -23.86 -5.24 6.67
N GLN A 326 -23.68 -3.96 6.38
CA GLN A 326 -22.95 -3.50 5.20
C GLN A 326 -21.43 -3.61 5.45
N LEU A 327 -20.82 -4.70 4.97
CA LEU A 327 -19.38 -4.91 5.03
C LEU A 327 -18.65 -3.80 4.26
N ARG A 328 -18.05 -2.87 5.00
CA ARG A 328 -17.24 -1.79 4.41
C ARG A 328 -15.78 -2.22 4.19
N PRO A 329 -15.07 -1.61 3.23
CA PRO A 329 -13.69 -1.96 2.85
C PRO A 329 -12.73 -2.08 4.03
N HIS A 330 -12.84 -1.17 5.00
CA HIS A 330 -11.98 -1.15 6.17
C HIS A 330 -12.11 -2.42 7.02
N HIS A 331 -13.29 -3.02 7.16
CA HIS A 331 -13.45 -4.29 7.90
C HIS A 331 -12.69 -5.43 7.23
N ILE A 332 -12.65 -5.44 5.89
CA ILE A 332 -11.98 -6.48 5.12
C ILE A 332 -10.46 -6.33 5.25
N TYR A 333 -9.94 -5.10 5.19
CA TYR A 333 -8.53 -4.82 5.47
C TYR A 333 -8.14 -5.16 6.91
N LEU A 334 -9.01 -4.90 7.89
CA LEU A 334 -8.79 -5.29 9.29
C LEU A 334 -8.68 -6.81 9.44
N LEU A 335 -9.63 -7.56 8.87
CA LEU A 335 -9.63 -9.03 8.93
C LEU A 335 -8.41 -9.62 8.22
N ALA A 336 -8.06 -9.10 7.05
CA ALA A 336 -6.84 -9.48 6.34
C ALA A 336 -5.59 -9.17 7.17
N GLY A 337 -5.56 -8.03 7.86
CA GLY A 337 -4.48 -7.66 8.76
C GLY A 337 -4.31 -8.64 9.93
N TYR A 338 -5.41 -9.05 10.57
CA TYR A 338 -5.37 -10.09 11.60
C TYR A 338 -4.87 -11.43 11.07
N TYR A 339 -5.35 -11.86 9.89
CA TYR A 339 -4.87 -13.08 9.27
C TYR A 339 -3.35 -13.04 9.02
N CYS A 340 -2.83 -11.93 8.52
CA CYS A 340 -1.39 -11.72 8.34
C CYS A 340 -0.63 -11.70 9.67
N PHE A 341 -1.23 -11.14 10.72
CA PHE A 341 -0.66 -11.12 12.07
C PHE A 341 -0.47 -12.54 12.61
N PHE A 342 -1.53 -13.37 12.54
CA PHE A 342 -1.44 -14.78 12.94
C PHE A 342 -0.46 -15.57 12.07
N SER A 343 -0.44 -15.33 10.76
CA SER A 343 0.55 -15.93 9.86
C SER A 343 1.99 -15.60 10.27
N GLY A 344 2.22 -14.38 10.78
CA GLY A 344 3.50 -13.97 11.35
C GLY A 344 3.84 -14.70 12.65
N LEU A 345 2.86 -14.86 13.56
CA LEU A 345 3.03 -15.63 14.80
C LEU A 345 3.39 -17.10 14.54
N GLU A 346 2.85 -17.68 13.47
CA GLU A 346 3.17 -19.04 13.01
C GLU A 346 4.50 -19.15 12.25
N LEU A 347 5.26 -18.07 12.10
CA LEU A 347 6.48 -18.00 11.28
C LEU A 347 6.26 -18.43 9.82
N ALA A 348 5.02 -18.28 9.32
CA ALA A 348 4.57 -18.73 8.01
C ALA A 348 4.13 -17.54 7.12
N PRO A 349 5.02 -16.58 6.81
CA PRO A 349 4.65 -15.35 6.11
C PRO A 349 4.13 -15.60 4.69
N TYR A 350 4.40 -16.75 4.06
CA TYR A 350 3.82 -17.06 2.75
C TYR A 350 2.29 -17.07 2.76
N LYS A 351 1.66 -17.36 3.91
CA LYS A 351 0.20 -17.36 4.05
C LYS A 351 -0.41 -15.98 3.80
N VAL A 352 0.34 -14.88 3.99
CA VAL A 352 -0.17 -13.51 3.74
C VAL A 352 -0.67 -13.32 2.31
N PHE A 353 -0.13 -14.07 1.35
CA PHE A 353 -0.60 -14.04 -0.04
C PHE A 353 -2.03 -14.52 -0.19
N TYR A 354 -2.50 -15.45 0.65
CA TYR A 354 -3.89 -15.90 0.63
C TYR A 354 -4.83 -14.76 0.96
N ALA A 355 -4.50 -13.94 1.98
CA ALA A 355 -5.30 -12.78 2.34
C ALA A 355 -5.33 -11.72 1.23
N VAL A 356 -4.17 -11.34 0.70
CA VAL A 356 -4.10 -10.30 -0.34
C VAL A 356 -4.72 -10.77 -1.66
N ALA A 357 -4.53 -12.04 -2.05
CA ALA A 357 -5.18 -12.62 -3.22
C ALA A 357 -6.70 -12.69 -3.05
N ALA A 358 -7.20 -13.09 -1.88
CA ALA A 358 -8.62 -13.09 -1.57
C ALA A 358 -9.23 -11.69 -1.70
N LEU A 359 -8.57 -10.65 -1.18
CA LEU A 359 -8.99 -9.26 -1.38
C LEU A 359 -9.13 -8.92 -2.87
N GLY A 360 -8.20 -9.39 -3.70
CA GLY A 360 -8.23 -9.18 -5.15
C GLY A 360 -9.39 -9.88 -5.85
N TYR A 361 -9.62 -11.16 -5.57
CA TYR A 361 -10.73 -11.93 -6.14
C TYR A 361 -12.10 -11.42 -5.68
N ILE A 362 -12.22 -11.04 -4.41
CA ILE A 362 -13.42 -10.38 -3.89
C ILE A 362 -13.68 -9.08 -4.68
N SER A 363 -12.65 -8.24 -4.84
CA SER A 363 -12.77 -6.98 -5.58
C SER A 363 -13.18 -7.19 -7.04
N LEU A 364 -12.62 -8.22 -7.70
CA LEU A 364 -12.98 -8.60 -9.06
C LEU A 364 -14.45 -9.03 -9.16
N THR A 365 -14.89 -9.92 -8.26
CA THR A 365 -16.25 -10.46 -8.26
C THR A 365 -17.28 -9.35 -8.05
N LEU A 366 -17.03 -8.43 -7.12
CA LEU A 366 -17.89 -7.26 -6.89
C LEU A 366 -17.97 -6.36 -8.11
N LYS A 367 -16.84 -6.12 -8.78
CA LYS A 367 -16.82 -5.31 -10.00
C LYS A 367 -17.64 -5.93 -11.12
N ILE A 368 -17.52 -7.24 -11.33
CA ILE A 368 -18.31 -7.97 -12.35
C ILE A 368 -19.80 -7.89 -12.02
N SER A 369 -20.17 -8.13 -10.75
CA SER A 369 -21.56 -8.04 -10.28
C SER A 369 -22.17 -6.65 -10.48
N GLN A 370 -21.41 -5.58 -10.20
CA GLN A 370 -21.86 -4.21 -10.45
C GLN A 370 -22.09 -3.90 -11.92
N VAL A 371 -21.19 -4.34 -12.80
CA VAL A 371 -21.35 -4.15 -14.25
C VAL A 371 -22.63 -4.82 -14.73
N ASN A 372 -22.87 -6.05 -14.29
CA ASN A 372 -24.06 -6.81 -14.64
C ASN A 372 -25.35 -6.12 -14.14
N ASN A 373 -25.39 -5.67 -12.89
CA ASN A 373 -26.55 -4.96 -12.32
C ASN A 373 -26.86 -3.64 -13.02
N ASN A 374 -25.84 -2.89 -13.43
CA ASN A 374 -26.03 -1.66 -14.20
C ASN A 374 -26.61 -1.97 -15.58
N ASP A 375 -26.12 -2.98 -16.26
CA ASP A 375 -26.61 -3.40 -17.58
C ASP A 375 -28.09 -3.84 -17.51
N PHE A 376 -28.45 -4.63 -16.50
CA PHE A 376 -29.86 -4.94 -16.21
C PHE A 376 -30.70 -3.68 -15.98
N ARG A 377 -30.23 -2.72 -15.18
CA ARG A 377 -30.96 -1.48 -14.91
C ARG A 377 -31.14 -0.62 -16.18
N PHE A 378 -30.15 -0.58 -17.06
CA PHE A 378 -30.25 0.09 -18.37
C PHE A 378 -31.26 -0.61 -19.30
N ARG A 379 -31.24 -1.95 -19.34
CA ARG A 379 -32.19 -2.75 -20.12
C ARG A 379 -33.63 -2.58 -19.65
N THR A 380 -33.86 -2.46 -18.34
CA THR A 380 -35.20 -2.21 -17.78
C THR A 380 -35.69 -0.79 -18.06
N LYS A 381 -34.83 0.24 -17.94
CA LYS A 381 -35.20 1.63 -18.30
C LYS A 381 -35.48 1.79 -19.80
N SER A 382 -34.73 1.12 -20.66
CA SER A 382 -34.95 1.10 -22.12
C SER A 382 -36.32 0.50 -22.49
N ARG A 383 -36.79 -0.53 -21.76
CA ARG A 383 -38.14 -1.11 -21.96
C ARG A 383 -39.27 -0.21 -21.48
N ILE A 384 -39.05 0.59 -20.43
CA ILE A 384 -40.05 1.51 -19.90
C ILE A 384 -40.26 2.72 -20.84
N HIS A 385 -39.24 3.14 -21.59
CA HIS A 385 -39.38 4.23 -22.57
C HIS A 385 -39.95 3.81 -23.94
N ARG A 386 -40.20 2.52 -24.18
CA ARG A 386 -40.82 2.00 -25.41
C ARG A 386 -42.29 1.59 -25.25
N ARG A 387 -42.87 1.81 -24.07
CA ARG A 387 -44.31 1.79 -23.83
C ARG A 387 -44.75 3.21 -23.55
#